data_AF-R7RPG5-F1
#
_entry.id   AF-R7RPG5-F1
#
_cell.length_a   1.000
_cell.length_b   1.000
_cell.length_c   1.000
_cell.angle_alpha   90.00
_cell.angle_beta   90.00
_cell.angle_gamma   90.00
#
_symmetry.space_group_name_H-M   'P 1'
#
loop_
_entity.id
_entity.type
_entity.pdbx_description
1 polymer ?
#
loop_
_entity_poly.entity_id
_entity_poly.type
_entity_poly.pdbx_seq_one_letter_code
_entity_poly.pdbx_strand_id
1 'polypeptide(L)'
;MGKLSTHEKFFIGRILYGIEHTGNSVDKSLVETLLSQRLDIEEEFKTLVKNALIFAYCDDVEKFKKKIITIDPKSMWDESFKKLYKGRETVLRDVVLEWYSSYFDNKEKNVLSFIKKFFKR
;
A
#
# COMPACT_ATOMS: atom_id res chain seq x y z
N MET A 1 20.39 11.58 1.70
CA MET A 1 19.40 10.49 1.56
C MET A 1 19.90 9.52 0.50
N GLY A 2 19.97 8.22 0.81
CA GLY A 2 20.34 7.19 -0.18
C GLY A 2 19.34 7.10 -1.33
N LYS A 3 19.79 6.61 -2.50
CA LYS A 3 18.94 6.44 -3.69
C LYS A 3 17.79 5.46 -3.39
N LEU A 4 16.55 5.87 -3.69
CA LEU A 4 15.38 5.00 -3.54
C LEU A 4 15.47 3.79 -4.49
N SER A 5 15.25 2.61 -3.93
CA SER A 5 15.09 1.36 -4.67
C SER A 5 13.83 1.37 -5.52
N THR A 6 13.78 0.51 -6.54
CA THR A 6 12.59 0.34 -7.40
C THR A 6 11.34 0.00 -6.59
N HIS A 7 11.47 -0.79 -5.53
CA HIS A 7 10.34 -1.25 -4.71
C HIS A 7 9.87 -0.18 -3.73
N GLU A 8 10.77 0.64 -3.17
CA GLU A 8 10.36 1.82 -2.40
C GLU A 8 9.57 2.79 -3.30
N LYS A 9 10.05 3.04 -4.52
CA LYS A 9 9.33 3.87 -5.50
C LYS A 9 7.97 3.30 -5.87
N PHE A 10 7.89 1.98 -6.04
CA PHE A 10 6.63 1.29 -6.31
C PHE A 10 5.60 1.57 -5.22
N PHE A 11 5.93 1.29 -3.95
CA PHE A 11 4.97 1.47 -2.86
C PHE A 11 4.66 2.93 -2.58
N ILE A 12 5.65 3.83 -2.62
CA ILE A 12 5.40 5.28 -2.49
C ILE A 12 4.43 5.71 -3.59
N GLY A 13 4.68 5.35 -4.85
CA GLY A 13 3.78 5.71 -5.96
C GLY A 13 2.34 5.24 -5.74
N ARG A 14 2.15 4.02 -5.22
CA ARG A 14 0.81 3.48 -4.92
C ARG A 14 0.15 4.14 -3.72
N ILE A 15 0.91 4.48 -2.69
CA ILE A 15 0.41 5.23 -1.53
C ILE A 15 -0.05 6.62 -1.97
N LEU A 16 0.80 7.37 -2.68
CA LEU A 16 0.45 8.71 -3.14
C LEU A 16 -0.79 8.68 -4.04
N TYR A 17 -0.83 7.76 -5.00
CA TYR A 17 -1.99 7.55 -5.86
C TYR A 17 -3.27 7.28 -5.04
N GLY A 18 -3.21 6.38 -4.06
CA GLY A 18 -4.35 6.06 -3.21
C GLY A 18 -4.81 7.25 -2.35
N ILE A 19 -3.87 8.01 -1.79
CA ILE A 19 -4.18 9.21 -0.99
C ILE A 19 -4.92 10.25 -1.83
N GLU A 20 -4.41 10.57 -3.02
CA GLU A 20 -5.05 11.53 -3.93
C GLU A 20 -6.48 11.11 -4.29
N HIS A 21 -6.71 9.81 -4.52
CA HIS A 21 -8.03 9.29 -4.87
C HIS A 21 -9.00 9.19 -3.69
N THR A 22 -8.49 9.28 -2.45
CA THR A 22 -9.33 9.40 -1.24
C THR A 22 -9.69 10.86 -0.92
N GLY A 23 -9.26 11.83 -1.73
CA GLY A 23 -9.54 13.25 -1.54
C GLY A 23 -8.58 13.96 -0.58
N ASN A 24 -7.47 13.32 -0.19
CA ASN A 24 -6.45 13.90 0.67
C ASN A 24 -5.33 14.52 -0.18
N SER A 25 -4.73 15.63 0.28
CA SER A 25 -3.59 16.25 -0.40
C SER A 25 -2.29 15.49 -0.11
N VAL A 26 -1.51 15.21 -1.15
CA VAL A 26 -0.14 14.70 -0.99
C VAL A 26 0.80 15.86 -0.73
N ASP A 27 1.58 15.76 0.34
CA ASP A 27 2.61 16.73 0.67
C ASP A 27 4.01 16.08 0.73
N LYS A 28 5.04 16.94 0.80
CA LYS A 28 6.43 16.51 0.93
C LYS A 28 6.70 15.83 2.27
N SER A 29 6.01 16.25 3.33
CA SER A 29 6.20 15.75 4.69
C SER A 29 5.80 14.27 4.81
N LEU A 30 4.79 13.83 4.07
CA LEU A 30 4.35 12.46 4.00
C LEU A 30 5.42 11.55 3.40
N VAL A 31 6.05 11.97 2.29
CA VAL A 31 7.13 11.21 1.65
C VAL A 31 8.36 11.15 2.57
N GLU A 32 8.69 12.25 3.23
CA GLU A 32 9.78 12.29 4.21
C GLU A 32 9.51 11.37 5.40
N THR A 33 8.26 11.32 5.87
CA THR A 33 7.83 10.44 6.96
C THR A 33 7.94 8.98 6.57
N LEU A 34 7.43 8.60 5.39
CA LEU A 34 7.54 7.23 4.84
C LEU A 34 9.00 6.77 4.74
N LEU A 35 9.92 7.66 4.38
CA LEU A 35 11.33 7.36 4.22
C LEU A 35 12.17 7.46 5.50
N SER A 36 11.55 7.87 6.60
CA SER A 36 12.23 8.00 7.89
C SER A 36 12.47 6.64 8.54
N GLN A 37 13.46 6.57 9.43
CA GLN A 37 13.76 5.37 10.23
C GLN A 37 13.04 5.38 11.59
N ARG A 38 12.05 6.26 11.78
CA ARG A 38 11.30 6.38 13.04
C ARG A 38 10.31 5.22 13.14
N LEU A 39 10.29 4.50 14.27
CA LEU A 39 9.35 3.39 14.49
C LEU A 39 8.02 3.85 15.12
N ASP A 40 8.06 4.92 15.92
CA ASP A 40 6.87 5.54 16.49
C ASP A 40 6.26 6.53 15.50
N ILE A 41 5.20 6.07 14.86
CA ILE A 41 4.38 6.83 13.92
C ILE A 41 2.94 6.78 14.38
N GLU A 42 2.26 7.92 14.27
CA GLU A 42 0.84 8.06 14.66
C GLU A 42 -0.04 7.04 13.94
N GLU A 43 -0.98 6.44 14.67
CA GLU A 43 -1.89 5.44 14.11
C GLU A 43 -2.79 6.01 13.00
N GLU A 44 -3.09 7.31 13.05
CA GLU A 44 -3.83 8.01 11.99
C GLU A 44 -3.05 7.98 10.66
N PHE A 45 -1.73 8.23 10.71
CA PHE A 45 -0.87 8.15 9.54
C PHE A 45 -0.78 6.72 9.01
N LYS A 46 -0.59 5.72 9.90
CA LYS A 46 -0.58 4.31 9.48
C LYS A 46 -1.89 3.91 8.81
N THR A 47 -3.01 4.35 9.36
CA THR A 47 -4.36 4.11 8.82
C THR A 47 -4.54 4.75 7.45
N LEU A 48 -4.10 6.00 7.28
CA LEU A 48 -4.11 6.70 5.99
C LEU A 48 -3.34 5.92 4.92
N VAL A 49 -2.11 5.51 5.23
CA VAL A 49 -1.26 4.75 4.31
C VAL A 49 -1.86 3.39 3.97
N LYS A 50 -2.37 2.65 4.96
CA LYS A 50 -3.03 1.35 4.76
C LYS A 50 -4.26 1.48 3.86
N ASN A 51 -5.10 2.48 4.08
CA ASN A 51 -6.29 2.72 3.26
C ASN A 51 -5.92 3.07 1.82
N ALA A 52 -4.88 3.88 1.62
CA ALA A 52 -4.35 4.19 0.29
C ALA A 52 -3.83 2.94 -0.44
N LEU A 53 -3.12 2.05 0.26
CA LEU A 53 -2.65 0.77 -0.29
C LEU A 53 -3.82 -0.15 -0.67
N ILE A 54 -4.86 -0.25 0.17
CA ILE A 54 -6.08 -1.01 -0.13
C ILE A 54 -6.72 -0.48 -1.40
N PHE A 55 -6.89 0.84 -1.52
CA PHE A 55 -7.48 1.46 -2.70
C PHE A 55 -6.67 1.15 -3.96
N ALA A 56 -5.36 1.41 -3.92
CA ALA A 56 -4.48 1.22 -5.07
C ALA A 56 -4.45 -0.25 -5.53
N TYR A 57 -4.44 -1.20 -4.60
CA TYR A 57 -4.51 -2.62 -4.94
C TYR A 57 -5.86 -3.00 -5.56
N CYS A 58 -6.98 -2.52 -4.98
CA CYS A 58 -8.31 -2.79 -5.53
C CYS A 58 -8.48 -2.24 -6.96
N ASP A 59 -7.98 -1.03 -7.21
CA ASP A 59 -7.99 -0.39 -8.51
C ASP A 59 -7.12 -1.14 -9.54
N ASP A 60 -5.91 -1.58 -9.17
CA ASP A 60 -5.10 -2.45 -10.04
C ASP A 60 -5.84 -3.75 -10.39
N VAL A 61 -6.50 -4.40 -9.42
CA VAL A 61 -7.32 -5.60 -9.64
C VAL A 61 -8.49 -5.31 -10.58
N GLU A 62 -9.15 -4.17 -10.45
CA GLU A 62 -10.24 -3.77 -11.34
C GLU A 62 -9.74 -3.50 -12.76
N LYS A 63 -8.64 -2.77 -12.91
CA LYS A 63 -7.97 -2.53 -14.20
C LYS A 63 -7.55 -3.83 -14.88
N PHE A 64 -7.06 -4.80 -14.11
CA PHE A 64 -6.72 -6.13 -14.62
C PHE A 64 -7.96 -6.89 -15.11
N LYS A 65 -9.06 -6.87 -14.34
CA LYS A 65 -10.34 -7.48 -14.76
C LYS A 65 -10.91 -6.84 -16.02
N LYS A 66 -10.75 -5.52 -16.17
CA LYS A 66 -11.13 -4.77 -17.37
C LYS A 66 -10.15 -4.95 -18.53
N LYS A 67 -9.08 -5.75 -18.37
CA LYS A 67 -8.00 -5.97 -19.35
C LYS A 67 -7.28 -4.67 -19.76
N ILE A 68 -7.31 -3.65 -18.91
CA ILE A 68 -6.57 -2.39 -19.10
C ILE A 68 -5.08 -2.64 -18.85
N ILE A 69 -4.77 -3.48 -17.87
CA ILE A 69 -3.43 -3.97 -17.60
C ILE A 69 -3.39 -5.48 -17.78
N THR A 70 -2.25 -5.99 -18.24
CA THR A 70 -2.05 -7.42 -18.55
C THR A 70 -1.29 -8.18 -17.47
N ILE A 71 -0.66 -7.45 -16.54
CA ILE A 71 0.12 -8.01 -15.45
C ILE A 71 -0.82 -8.33 -14.29
N ASP A 72 -0.74 -9.54 -13.74
CA ASP A 72 -1.47 -9.93 -12.53
C ASP A 72 -1.02 -9.05 -11.34
N PRO A 73 -1.93 -8.23 -10.77
CA PRO A 73 -1.61 -7.37 -9.65
C PRO A 73 -1.07 -8.14 -8.45
N LYS A 74 -1.59 -9.33 -8.16
CA LYS A 74 -1.15 -10.08 -6.98
C LYS A 74 0.34 -10.42 -7.08
N SER A 75 0.76 -11.03 -8.20
CA SER A 75 2.16 -11.36 -8.44
C SER A 75 3.10 -10.14 -8.36
N MET A 76 2.71 -9.03 -8.99
CA MET A 76 3.50 -7.78 -8.99
C MET A 76 3.69 -7.19 -7.58
N TRP A 77 2.62 -7.18 -6.79
CA TRP A 77 2.66 -6.66 -5.41
C TRP A 77 3.44 -7.61 -4.49
N ASP A 78 3.28 -8.92 -4.63
CA ASP A 78 4.00 -9.94 -3.85
C ASP A 78 5.52 -9.87 -4.10
N GLU A 79 5.96 -9.71 -5.35
CA GLU A 79 7.36 -9.54 -5.68
C GLU A 79 7.94 -8.26 -5.08
N SER A 80 7.22 -7.16 -5.25
CA SER A 80 7.64 -5.86 -4.71
C SER A 80 7.74 -5.88 -3.19
N PHE A 81 6.77 -6.53 -2.52
CA PHE A 81 6.76 -6.71 -1.07
C PHE A 81 7.99 -7.50 -0.59
N LYS A 82 8.26 -8.66 -1.19
CA LYS A 82 9.42 -9.51 -0.82
C LYS A 82 10.75 -8.76 -0.91
N LYS A 83 10.87 -7.85 -1.88
CA LYS A 83 12.07 -7.04 -2.08
C LYS A 83 12.13 -5.85 -1.13
N LEU A 84 10.99 -5.19 -0.85
CA LEU A 84 10.90 -4.14 0.17
C LEU A 84 11.25 -4.68 1.56
N TYR A 85 10.76 -5.89 1.91
CA TYR A 85 11.03 -6.55 3.19
C TYR A 85 12.53 -6.73 3.47
N LYS A 86 13.31 -7.07 2.43
CA LYS A 86 14.78 -7.22 2.50
C LYS A 86 15.53 -5.89 2.46
N GLY A 87 14.80 -4.78 2.32
CA GLY A 87 15.34 -3.43 2.20
C GLY A 87 15.67 -2.79 3.55
N ARG A 88 15.89 -1.47 3.50
CA ARG A 88 16.21 -0.66 4.68
C ARG A 88 15.03 -0.59 5.64
N GLU A 89 15.35 -0.51 6.92
CA GLU A 89 14.37 -0.30 7.99
C GLU A 89 13.84 1.13 7.90
N THR A 90 12.58 1.27 7.51
CA THR A 90 11.90 2.55 7.30
C THR A 90 10.43 2.42 7.66
N VAL A 91 9.78 3.54 7.97
CA VAL A 91 8.32 3.62 8.17
C VAL A 91 7.56 2.96 7.03
N LEU A 92 7.96 3.23 5.77
CA LEU A 92 7.38 2.62 4.60
C LEU A 92 7.41 1.10 4.67
N ARG A 93 8.58 0.51 4.97
CA ARG A 93 8.74 -0.95 5.08
C ARG A 93 7.80 -1.51 6.14
N ASP A 94 7.79 -0.89 7.31
CA ASP A 94 7.10 -1.45 8.46
C ASP A 94 5.58 -1.33 8.32
N VAL A 95 5.07 -0.19 7.82
CA VAL A 95 3.65 0.00 7.54
C VAL A 95 3.17 -0.90 6.39
N VAL A 96 3.97 -1.05 5.33
CA VAL A 96 3.63 -1.97 4.23
C VAL A 96 3.65 -3.43 4.70
N LEU A 97 4.60 -3.82 5.55
CA LEU A 97 4.64 -5.16 6.14
C LEU A 97 3.43 -5.43 7.02
N GLU A 98 3.08 -4.49 7.88
CA GLU A 98 1.90 -4.61 8.73
C GLU A 98 0.62 -4.71 7.90
N TRP A 99 0.47 -3.85 6.89
CA TRP A 99 -0.64 -3.88 5.94
C TRP A 99 -0.72 -5.23 5.21
N TYR A 100 0.39 -5.65 4.60
CA TYR A 100 0.43 -6.84 3.76
C TYR A 100 0.16 -8.10 4.60
N SER A 101 0.72 -8.17 5.80
CA SER A 101 0.47 -9.29 6.72
C SER A 101 -1.00 -9.34 7.14
N SER A 102 -1.59 -8.18 7.43
CA SER A 102 -3.00 -8.07 7.84
C SER A 102 -3.98 -8.37 6.71
N TYR A 103 -3.62 -8.00 5.47
CA TYR A 103 -4.50 -8.07 4.31
C TYR A 103 -4.35 -9.39 3.53
N PHE A 104 -3.15 -9.97 3.47
CA PHE A 104 -2.84 -11.17 2.68
C PHE A 104 -2.43 -12.40 3.53
N ASP A 105 -1.67 -12.23 4.62
CA ASP A 105 -1.22 -13.37 5.46
C ASP A 105 -2.22 -13.77 6.56
N ASN A 106 -3.21 -12.93 6.85
CA ASN A 106 -4.36 -13.37 7.64
C ASN A 106 -5.09 -14.49 6.89
N LYS A 107 -4.71 -15.73 7.21
CA LYS A 107 -5.58 -16.89 7.17
C LYS A 107 -6.93 -16.46 7.78
N GLU A 108 -7.91 -16.24 6.90
CA GLU A 108 -9.37 -16.14 7.13
C GLU A 108 -10.07 -14.76 6.98
N LYS A 109 -10.71 -14.61 5.80
CA LYS A 109 -12.15 -14.36 5.58
C LYS A 109 -12.84 -13.02 5.97
N ASN A 110 -12.31 -12.09 6.75
CA ASN A 110 -13.18 -11.04 7.33
C ASN A 110 -13.22 -9.64 6.68
N VAL A 111 -12.22 -9.19 5.91
CA VAL A 111 -12.25 -7.79 5.38
C VAL A 111 -13.05 -7.68 4.08
N LEU A 112 -12.96 -8.69 3.20
CA LEU A 112 -13.70 -8.74 1.94
C LEU A 112 -15.23 -8.85 2.13
N SER A 113 -15.70 -9.42 3.25
CA SER A 113 -17.13 -9.50 3.58
C SER A 113 -17.68 -8.14 4.04
N PHE A 114 -16.85 -7.30 4.67
CA PHE A 114 -17.22 -5.96 5.10
C PHE A 114 -17.30 -4.98 3.92
N ILE A 115 -16.32 -5.01 3.01
CA ILE A 115 -16.29 -4.13 1.84
C ILE A 115 -17.36 -4.53 0.81
N LYS A 116 -17.61 -5.84 0.58
CA LYS A 116 -18.73 -6.27 -0.29
C LYS A 116 -20.12 -5.81 0.21
N LYS A 117 -20.28 -5.57 1.52
CA LYS A 117 -21.52 -5.05 2.09
C LYS A 117 -21.74 -3.58 1.77
N PHE A 118 -20.67 -2.78 1.65
CA PHE A 118 -20.76 -1.36 1.33
C PHE A 118 -20.90 -1.06 -0.17
N PHE A 119 -20.43 -1.96 -1.04
CA PHE A 119 -20.50 -1.79 -2.51
C PHE A 119 -21.65 -2.55 -3.18
N LYS A 120 -22.53 -3.23 -2.43
CA LYS A 120 -23.82 -3.71 -2.94
C LYS A 120 -24.87 -2.60 -2.77
N ARG A 121 -24.91 -1.67 -3.71
CA ARG A 121 -26.08 -0.85 -4.01
C ARG A 121 -26.38 -0.98 -5.49
#